data_AF-A0A8J3TTM2-F1
#
_entry.id   AF-A0A8J3TTM2-F1
#
_cell.length_a   1.000
_cell.length_b   1.000
_cell.length_c   1.000
_cell.angle_alpha   90.00
_cell.angle_beta   90.00
_cell.angle_gamma   90.00
#
_symmetry.space_group_name_H-M   'P 1'
#
loop_
_entity.id
_entity.type
_entity.pdbx_description
1 polymer ?
#
loop_
_entity_poly.entity_id
_entity_poly.type
_entity_poly.pdbx_seq_one_letter_code
_entity_poly.pdbx_strand_id
1 'polypeptide(L)'
;MLRSCFRSSDIGPVAASTPSNVWALTGDEGDTSVLRWDGRTWTIVQKLPATAGSLAVTSDNDVWVFGDHKAWHYNGTTWSEQSVSFHAFRVSARSTSDIWALDGDAPWVHHFDGKAWVRINLTSALPKAPPPSDDSPPDPTGPRLTAITADPSGIWTVKHHYKLFVTCKEKTALLNMLRTC
;
A
#
# COMPACT_ATOMS: atom_id res chain seq x y z
N MET A 1 13.09 29.83 -30.47
CA MET A 1 12.07 28.85 -30.05
C MET A 1 12.77 27.53 -29.77
N LEU A 2 13.03 27.19 -28.50
CA LEU A 2 13.57 25.90 -28.11
C LEU A 2 12.43 25.11 -27.45
N ARG A 3 11.99 24.04 -28.12
CA ARG A 3 11.08 23.05 -27.54
C ARG A 3 11.87 22.27 -26.49
N SER A 4 11.69 22.61 -25.22
CA SER A 4 12.16 21.77 -24.12
C SER A 4 11.28 20.52 -24.07
N CYS A 5 11.80 19.43 -24.62
CA CYS A 5 11.15 18.13 -24.63
C CYS A 5 11.82 17.25 -23.58
N PHE A 6 11.41 17.41 -22.32
CA PHE A 6 11.53 16.41 -21.26
C PHE A 6 10.45 16.74 -20.23
N ARG A 7 9.26 16.15 -20.37
CA ARG A 7 8.40 15.94 -19.20
C ARG A 7 9.01 14.74 -18.50
N SER A 8 9.58 14.96 -17.31
CA SER A 8 10.09 13.89 -16.48
C SER A 8 8.89 13.08 -16.00
N SER A 9 8.49 12.07 -16.77
CA SER A 9 7.56 11.07 -16.27
C SER A 9 8.31 10.31 -15.18
N ASP A 10 7.92 10.51 -13.93
CA ASP A 10 8.54 9.80 -12.83
C ASP A 10 8.18 8.31 -12.94
N ILE A 11 9.17 7.46 -12.75
CA ILE A 11 8.96 6.01 -12.65
C ILE A 11 8.48 5.75 -11.22
N GLY A 12 7.23 5.30 -11.12
CA GLY A 12 6.57 4.95 -9.87
C GLY A 12 6.87 3.52 -9.41
N PRO A 13 6.05 2.96 -8.49
CA PRO A 13 6.24 1.60 -7.99
C PRO A 13 6.12 0.53 -9.09
N VAL A 14 6.83 -0.58 -8.86
CA VAL A 14 6.76 -1.81 -9.68
C VAL A 14 6.42 -2.99 -8.78
N ALA A 15 5.58 -3.91 -9.26
CA ALA A 15 5.21 -5.14 -8.56
C ALA A 15 5.04 -6.30 -9.56
N ALA A 16 5.32 -7.52 -9.13
CA ALA A 16 5.24 -8.71 -9.96
C ALA A 16 4.58 -9.86 -9.20
N SER A 17 3.78 -10.67 -9.89
CA SER A 17 3.33 -11.97 -9.38
C SER A 17 4.02 -13.14 -10.10
N THR A 18 4.45 -12.94 -11.35
CA THR A 18 5.21 -13.93 -12.14
C THR A 18 6.19 -13.20 -13.07
N PRO A 19 7.17 -13.88 -13.69
CA PRO A 19 8.09 -13.25 -14.65
C PRO A 19 7.42 -12.62 -15.88
N SER A 20 6.21 -13.08 -16.21
CA SER A 20 5.39 -12.58 -17.31
C SER A 20 4.20 -11.73 -16.84
N ASN A 21 4.17 -11.35 -15.56
CA ASN A 21 3.14 -10.48 -15.02
C ASN A 21 3.75 -9.48 -14.05
N VAL A 22 4.33 -8.43 -14.63
CA VAL A 22 4.91 -7.29 -13.91
C VAL A 22 4.11 -6.05 -14.26
N TRP A 23 3.84 -5.23 -13.26
CA TRP A 23 3.10 -3.99 -13.39
C TRP A 23 3.92 -2.84 -12.86
N ALA A 24 3.80 -1.69 -13.51
CA ALA A 24 4.50 -0.48 -13.10
C ALA A 24 3.60 0.75 -13.27
N LEU A 25 3.84 1.76 -12.45
CA LEU A 25 3.21 3.07 -12.60
C LEU A 25 4.24 4.06 -13.16
N THR A 26 3.79 4.97 -14.01
CA THR A 26 4.56 6.16 -14.39
C THR A 26 3.61 7.32 -14.58
N GLY A 27 4.03 8.54 -14.30
CA GLY A 27 3.13 9.67 -14.42
C GLY A 27 3.75 10.99 -14.02
N ASP A 28 2.93 12.01 -14.17
CA ASP A 28 3.19 13.36 -13.68
C ASP A 28 2.18 13.65 -12.56
N GLU A 29 2.31 14.81 -11.90
CA GLU A 29 1.28 15.26 -10.97
C GLU A 29 -0.09 15.34 -11.67
N GLY A 30 -1.09 14.65 -11.11
CA GLY A 30 -2.46 14.62 -11.60
C GLY A 30 -2.76 13.52 -12.61
N ASP A 31 -1.77 12.80 -13.15
CA ASP A 31 -1.97 11.78 -14.18
C ASP A 31 -1.03 10.58 -14.00
N THR A 32 -1.58 9.36 -14.01
CA THR A 32 -0.79 8.11 -13.93
C THR A 32 -1.12 7.16 -15.06
N SER A 33 -0.10 6.64 -15.74
CA SER A 33 -0.18 5.50 -16.65
C SER A 33 0.19 4.21 -15.93
N VAL A 34 -0.64 3.18 -16.10
CA VAL A 34 -0.40 1.83 -15.60
C VAL A 34 0.14 0.98 -16.75
N LEU A 35 1.34 0.43 -16.57
CA LEU A 35 1.99 -0.45 -17.53
C LEU A 35 1.93 -1.90 -17.07
N ARG A 36 1.82 -2.81 -18.04
CA ARG A 36 1.94 -4.26 -17.85
C ARG A 36 3.03 -4.84 -18.75
N TRP A 37 3.87 -5.68 -18.17
CA TRP A 37 4.81 -6.56 -18.85
C TRP A 37 4.22 -7.95 -18.95
N ASP A 38 4.18 -8.49 -20.17
CA ASP A 38 3.65 -9.82 -20.48
C ASP A 38 4.74 -10.91 -20.62
N GLY A 39 5.98 -10.61 -20.24
CA GLY A 39 7.14 -11.47 -20.47
C GLY A 39 7.96 -11.09 -21.70
N ARG A 40 7.46 -10.19 -22.56
CA ARG A 40 8.11 -9.78 -23.81
C ARG A 40 8.06 -8.28 -24.06
N THR A 41 6.94 -7.65 -23.74
CA THR A 41 6.70 -6.23 -24.04
C THR A 41 5.98 -5.52 -22.91
N TRP A 42 6.34 -4.26 -22.70
CA TRP A 42 5.60 -3.34 -21.84
C TRP A 42 4.50 -2.67 -22.64
N THR A 43 3.29 -2.63 -22.08
CA THR A 43 2.13 -1.95 -22.68
C THR A 43 1.44 -1.09 -21.65
N ILE A 44 0.97 0.10 -22.05
CA ILE A 44 0.08 0.91 -21.21
C ILE A 44 -1.31 0.32 -21.31
N VAL A 45 -1.84 -0.17 -20.19
CA VAL A 45 -3.14 -0.85 -20.12
C VAL A 45 -4.22 0.01 -19.47
N GLN A 46 -3.84 1.06 -18.74
CA GLN A 46 -4.78 2.01 -18.16
C GLN A 46 -4.13 3.39 -17.99
N LYS A 47 -4.93 4.45 -18.12
CA LYS A 47 -4.57 5.81 -17.71
C LYS A 47 -5.54 6.26 -16.62
N LEU A 48 -5.00 6.79 -15.54
CA LEU A 48 -5.72 7.23 -14.35
C LEU A 48 -5.61 8.76 -14.28
N PRO A 49 -6.73 9.49 -14.17
CA PRO A 49 -6.75 10.95 -14.05
C PRO A 49 -6.46 11.38 -12.60
N ALA A 50 -5.39 10.83 -12.03
CA ALA A 50 -4.92 11.13 -10.68
C ALA A 50 -3.46 10.70 -10.51
N THR A 51 -2.79 11.32 -9.54
CA THR A 51 -1.51 10.82 -9.03
C THR A 51 -1.74 9.51 -8.25
N ALA A 52 -1.07 8.44 -8.64
CA ALA A 52 -1.06 7.17 -7.92
C ALA A 52 0.38 6.78 -7.56
N GLY A 53 0.57 6.36 -6.30
CA GLY A 53 1.90 6.14 -5.72
C GLY A 53 2.14 4.74 -5.15
N SER A 54 1.10 3.90 -5.09
CA SER A 54 1.16 2.56 -4.52
C SER A 54 0.50 1.54 -5.43
N LEU A 55 1.06 0.33 -5.47
CA LEU A 55 0.66 -0.76 -6.36
C LEU A 55 0.70 -2.09 -5.59
N ALA A 56 -0.33 -2.91 -5.78
CA ALA A 56 -0.37 -4.29 -5.32
C ALA A 56 -0.80 -5.21 -6.48
N VAL A 57 -0.06 -6.29 -6.69
CA VAL A 57 -0.31 -7.29 -7.74
C VAL A 57 -0.29 -8.65 -7.06
N THR A 58 -1.41 -9.36 -7.07
CA THR A 58 -1.47 -10.73 -6.52
C THR A 58 -1.52 -11.77 -7.63
N SER A 59 -2.06 -11.41 -8.79
CA SER A 59 -2.17 -12.28 -9.97
C SER A 59 -2.44 -11.47 -11.24
N ASP A 60 -2.58 -12.14 -12.38
CA ASP A 60 -2.91 -11.53 -13.67
C ASP A 60 -4.27 -10.84 -13.70
N ASN A 61 -5.16 -11.18 -12.78
CA ASN A 61 -6.53 -10.68 -12.71
C ASN A 61 -6.87 -9.97 -11.40
N ASP A 62 -5.87 -9.62 -10.60
CA ASP A 62 -6.06 -8.88 -9.36
C ASP A 62 -4.91 -7.91 -9.15
N VAL A 63 -5.16 -6.66 -9.54
CA VAL A 63 -4.22 -5.55 -9.45
C VAL A 63 -4.91 -4.36 -8.82
N TRP A 64 -4.28 -3.80 -7.80
CA TRP A 64 -4.73 -2.62 -7.10
C TRP A 64 -3.74 -1.49 -7.26
N VAL A 65 -4.24 -0.32 -7.63
CA VAL A 65 -3.48 0.94 -7.72
C VAL A 65 -4.10 1.93 -6.76
N PHE A 66 -3.28 2.63 -6.00
CA PHE A 66 -3.76 3.60 -5.02
C PHE A 66 -3.15 4.97 -5.24
N GLY A 67 -4.01 5.97 -5.12
CA GLY A 67 -3.65 7.38 -5.11
C GLY A 67 -4.18 8.07 -3.87
N ASP A 68 -4.34 9.38 -3.95
CA ASP A 68 -4.90 10.18 -2.87
C ASP A 68 -6.38 9.84 -2.65
N HIS A 69 -6.69 9.16 -1.55
CA HIS A 69 -8.04 8.72 -1.15
C HIS A 69 -8.83 7.95 -2.22
N LYS A 70 -8.11 7.36 -3.18
CA LYS A 70 -8.66 6.61 -4.32
C LYS A 70 -7.94 5.28 -4.49
N ALA A 71 -8.70 4.27 -4.88
CA ALA A 71 -8.21 2.97 -5.27
C ALA A 71 -8.82 2.55 -6.61
N TRP A 72 -8.00 2.02 -7.50
CA TRP A 72 -8.42 1.39 -8.74
C TRP A 72 -8.11 -0.10 -8.66
N HIS A 73 -9.09 -0.91 -9.03
CA HIS A 73 -8.99 -2.37 -9.01
C HIS A 73 -9.22 -2.93 -10.41
N TYR A 74 -8.31 -3.78 -10.87
CA TYR A 74 -8.45 -4.57 -12.08
C TYR A 74 -8.81 -6.01 -11.71
N ASN A 75 -9.94 -6.48 -12.22
CA ASN A 75 -10.47 -7.83 -11.96
C ASN A 75 -10.10 -8.86 -13.06
N GLY A 76 -9.13 -8.55 -13.93
CA GLY A 76 -8.78 -9.35 -15.10
C GLY A 76 -9.52 -9.00 -16.38
N THR A 77 -10.54 -8.15 -16.31
CA THR A 77 -11.31 -7.71 -17.48
C THR A 77 -11.53 -6.21 -17.49
N THR A 78 -11.91 -5.64 -16.36
CA THR A 78 -12.28 -4.23 -16.23
C THR A 78 -11.59 -3.58 -15.04
N TRP A 79 -11.32 -2.28 -15.18
CA TRP A 79 -10.93 -1.42 -14.08
C TRP A 79 -12.16 -0.80 -13.41
N SER A 80 -12.16 -0.77 -12.08
CA SER A 80 -13.14 -0.03 -11.28
C SER A 80 -12.43 0.94 -10.34
N GLU A 81 -12.92 2.17 -10.24
CA GLU A 81 -12.48 3.16 -9.26
C GLU A 81 -13.38 3.14 -8.02
N GLN A 82 -12.79 3.29 -6.85
CA GLN A 82 -13.50 3.51 -5.60
C GLN A 82 -12.79 4.55 -4.74
N SER A 83 -13.57 5.36 -4.03
CA SER A 83 -13.05 6.20 -2.95
C SER A 83 -12.75 5.35 -1.73
N VAL A 84 -11.62 5.61 -1.10
CA VAL A 84 -11.22 4.98 0.16
C VAL A 84 -11.03 6.05 1.23
N SER A 85 -11.24 5.69 2.50
CA SER A 85 -11.14 6.64 3.62
C SER A 85 -9.71 6.89 4.09
N PHE A 86 -8.70 6.58 3.28
CA PHE A 86 -7.29 6.61 3.66
C PHE A 86 -6.38 6.89 2.47
N HIS A 87 -5.25 7.49 2.73
CA HIS A 87 -4.17 7.65 1.77
C HIS A 87 -3.19 6.46 1.89
N ALA A 88 -3.15 5.59 0.87
CA ALA A 88 -2.34 4.37 0.91
C ALA A 88 -0.85 4.67 0.68
N PHE A 89 -0.06 4.77 1.74
CA PHE A 89 1.36 5.11 1.66
C PHE A 89 2.24 3.93 1.24
N ARG A 90 1.98 2.75 1.78
CA ARG A 90 2.65 1.48 1.40
C ARG A 90 1.63 0.38 1.39
N VAL A 91 1.74 -0.52 0.43
CA VAL A 91 0.81 -1.64 0.29
C VAL A 91 1.59 -2.94 0.19
N SER A 92 1.09 -3.98 0.84
CA SER A 92 1.56 -5.35 0.72
C SER A 92 0.37 -6.26 0.45
N ALA A 93 0.51 -7.19 -0.48
CA ALA A 93 -0.55 -8.09 -0.87
C ALA A 93 -0.05 -9.54 -0.82
N ARG A 94 -0.81 -10.40 -0.15
CA ARG A 94 -0.51 -11.84 -0.04
C ARG A 94 -1.47 -12.68 -0.89
N SER A 95 -2.70 -12.21 -1.04
CA SER A 95 -3.72 -12.83 -1.90
C SER A 95 -4.78 -11.80 -2.28
N THR A 96 -5.71 -12.18 -3.16
CA THR A 96 -6.86 -11.36 -3.57
C THR A 96 -7.80 -10.96 -2.41
N SER A 97 -7.66 -11.62 -1.26
CA SER A 97 -8.45 -11.36 -0.05
C SER A 97 -7.61 -10.95 1.15
N ASP A 98 -6.36 -10.55 0.88
CA ASP A 98 -5.42 -10.24 1.94
C ASP A 98 -4.39 -9.21 1.48
N ILE A 99 -4.83 -7.95 1.53
CA ILE A 99 -4.07 -6.78 1.13
C ILE A 99 -4.02 -5.82 2.31
N TRP A 100 -2.85 -5.31 2.63
CA TRP A 100 -2.62 -4.40 3.75
C TRP A 100 -2.05 -3.10 3.25
N ALA A 101 -2.64 -1.99 3.68
CA ALA A 101 -2.19 -0.65 3.38
C ALA A 101 -1.83 0.10 4.67
N LEU A 102 -0.65 0.72 4.70
CA LEU A 102 -0.34 1.74 5.69
C LEU A 102 -1.05 3.03 5.33
N ASP A 103 -1.70 3.63 6.33
CA ASP A 103 -2.27 4.95 6.20
C ASP A 103 -1.14 6.00 6.26
N GLY A 104 -1.11 6.90 5.27
CA GLY A 104 -0.14 7.99 5.19
C GLY A 104 -0.42 9.13 6.17
N ASP A 105 -1.67 9.24 6.64
CA ASP A 105 -2.17 10.40 7.39
C ASP A 105 -2.44 10.08 8.86
N ALA A 106 -2.40 8.81 9.25
CA ALA A 106 -2.68 8.34 10.61
C ALA A 106 -1.90 7.07 10.98
N PRO A 107 -1.72 6.72 12.27
CA PRO A 107 -1.09 5.47 12.71
C PRO A 107 -2.04 4.25 12.56
N TRP A 108 -2.72 4.16 11.42
CA TRP A 108 -3.68 3.11 11.10
C TRP A 108 -3.14 2.20 10.00
N VAL A 109 -3.68 0.98 9.97
CA VAL A 109 -3.52 0.08 8.84
C VAL A 109 -4.90 -0.32 8.33
N HIS A 110 -5.00 -0.51 7.03
CA HIS A 110 -6.24 -0.93 6.38
C HIS A 110 -6.03 -2.30 5.79
N HIS A 111 -6.95 -3.22 6.08
CA HIS A 111 -6.93 -4.59 5.58
C HIS A 111 -8.08 -4.80 4.60
N PHE A 112 -7.77 -5.26 3.40
CA PHE A 112 -8.76 -5.75 2.47
C PHE A 112 -8.98 -7.24 2.67
N ASP A 113 -10.21 -7.62 3.00
CA ASP A 113 -10.60 -9.01 3.31
C ASP A 113 -11.17 -9.77 2.10
N GLY A 114 -11.04 -9.21 0.89
CA GLY A 114 -11.65 -9.72 -0.34
C GLY A 114 -13.03 -9.14 -0.64
N LYS A 115 -13.60 -8.36 0.28
CA LYS A 115 -14.89 -7.69 0.10
C LYS A 115 -14.79 -6.20 0.39
N ALA A 116 -14.13 -5.83 1.47
CA ALA A 116 -14.07 -4.45 1.94
C ALA A 116 -12.73 -4.13 2.62
N TRP A 117 -12.42 -2.84 2.65
CA TRP A 117 -11.32 -2.29 3.44
C TRP A 117 -11.79 -2.07 4.88
N VAL A 118 -11.09 -2.68 5.83
CA VAL A 118 -11.33 -2.56 7.26
C VAL A 118 -10.16 -1.83 7.91
N ARG A 119 -10.46 -0.73 8.59
CA ARG A 119 -9.47 0.02 9.37
C ARG A 119 -9.15 -0.68 10.68
N ILE A 120 -7.86 -0.81 10.97
CA ILE A 120 -7.31 -1.38 12.19
C ILE A 120 -6.40 -0.35 12.85
N ASN A 121 -6.65 -0.09 14.13
CA ASN A 121 -5.87 0.83 14.93
C ASN A 121 -4.67 0.11 15.57
N LEU A 122 -3.45 0.52 15.23
CA LEU A 122 -2.22 -0.07 15.78
C LEU A 122 -1.74 0.60 17.08
N THR A 123 -2.40 1.66 17.57
CA THR A 123 -1.90 2.47 18.69
C THR A 123 -1.57 1.65 19.94
N SER A 124 -2.35 0.59 20.24
CA SER A 124 -2.09 -0.30 21.37
C SER A 124 -0.90 -1.26 21.16
N ALA A 125 -0.57 -1.58 19.91
CA ALA A 125 0.52 -2.48 19.54
C ALA A 125 1.84 -1.74 19.27
N LEU A 126 1.80 -0.42 19.08
CA LEU A 126 2.99 0.40 18.87
C LEU A 126 3.74 0.62 20.20
N PRO A 127 5.09 0.56 20.19
CA PRO A 127 5.87 0.92 21.36
C PRO A 127 5.60 2.37 21.72
N LYS A 128 5.34 2.64 23.01
CA LYS A 128 5.35 4.01 23.51
C LYS A 128 6.71 4.62 23.21
N ALA A 129 6.71 5.82 22.65
CA ALA A 129 7.96 6.55 22.47
C ALA A 129 8.67 6.64 23.82
N PRO A 130 10.00 6.41 23.90
CA PRO A 130 10.73 6.71 25.10
C PRO A 130 10.50 8.18 25.46
N PRO A 131 10.42 8.52 26.76
CA PRO A 131 10.31 9.92 27.17
C PRO A 131 11.46 10.71 26.53
N PRO A 132 11.23 11.96 26.10
CA PRO A 132 12.28 12.76 25.51
C PRO A 132 13.46 12.86 26.48
N SER A 133 14.64 12.50 26.01
CA SER A 133 15.91 12.65 26.72
C SER A 133 16.80 13.59 25.93
N ASP A 134 17.79 14.22 26.57
CA ASP A 134 18.72 15.14 25.91
C ASP A 134 19.44 14.49 24.69
N ASP A 135 19.61 13.16 24.70
CA ASP A 135 20.19 12.38 23.60
C ASP A 135 19.19 11.95 22.49
N SER A 136 17.90 12.25 22.63
CA SER A 136 16.84 11.88 21.67
C SER A 136 15.70 12.90 21.71
N PRO A 137 15.85 14.03 21.01
CA PRO A 137 14.79 15.03 20.94
C PRO A 137 13.50 14.41 20.38
N PRO A 138 12.32 14.86 20.84
CA PRO A 138 11.05 14.34 20.34
C PRO A 138 10.96 14.56 18.83
N ASP A 139 10.74 13.48 18.07
CA ASP A 139 10.50 13.58 16.63
C ASP A 139 9.28 14.48 16.40
N PRO A 140 9.43 15.63 15.71
CA PRO A 140 8.34 16.57 15.50
C PRO A 140 7.17 15.96 14.71
N THR A 141 7.34 14.78 14.11
CA THR A 141 6.33 14.10 13.28
C THR A 141 5.72 12.85 13.89
N GLY A 142 6.09 12.48 15.13
CA GLY A 142 5.58 11.29 15.81
C GLY A 142 6.05 9.96 15.19
N PRO A 143 5.64 8.79 15.73
CA PRO A 143 6.08 7.50 15.22
C PRO A 143 5.52 7.21 13.81
N ARG A 144 6.38 7.22 12.78
CA ARG A 144 6.01 6.85 11.40
C ARG A 144 6.39 5.41 11.05
N LEU A 145 5.43 4.64 10.55
CA LEU A 145 5.68 3.33 9.94
C LEU A 145 6.19 3.54 8.50
N THR A 146 7.28 2.89 8.12
CA THR A 146 7.94 3.14 6.82
C THR A 146 7.91 1.95 5.86
N ALA A 147 7.62 0.76 6.37
CA ALA A 147 7.40 -0.42 5.55
C ALA A 147 6.35 -1.32 6.18
N ILE A 148 5.61 -2.05 5.34
CA ILE A 148 4.76 -3.17 5.72
C ILE A 148 5.02 -4.32 4.74
N THR A 149 5.22 -5.54 5.24
CA THR A 149 5.21 -6.75 4.40
C THR A 149 4.42 -7.85 5.08
N ALA A 150 3.55 -8.52 4.34
CA ALA A 150 2.79 -9.67 4.81
C ALA A 150 3.38 -10.96 4.23
N ASP A 151 3.56 -11.97 5.08
CA ASP A 151 3.94 -13.32 4.69
C ASP A 151 3.02 -14.35 5.39
N PRO A 152 3.10 -15.65 5.09
CA PRO A 152 2.25 -16.66 5.73
C PRO A 152 2.33 -16.69 7.28
N SER A 153 3.40 -16.19 7.88
CA SER A 153 3.64 -16.15 9.32
C SER A 153 3.16 -14.87 10.01
N GLY A 154 2.96 -13.77 9.27
CA GLY A 154 2.43 -12.54 9.85
C GLY A 154 2.69 -11.27 9.02
N ILE A 155 2.53 -10.13 9.69
CA ILE A 155 2.77 -8.79 9.12
C ILE A 155 3.99 -8.20 9.80
N TRP A 156 4.87 -7.63 9.00
CA TRP A 156 6.11 -7.04 9.44
C TRP A 156 6.09 -5.56 9.13
N THR A 157 6.31 -4.73 10.14
CA THR A 157 6.43 -3.29 9.94
C THR A 157 7.79 -2.79 10.40
N VAL A 158 8.44 -1.97 9.57
CA VAL A 158 9.68 -1.30 9.95
C VAL A 158 9.35 0.13 10.34
N LYS A 159 9.87 0.57 11.48
CA LYS A 159 9.92 1.96 11.92
C LYS A 159 11.35 2.47 11.71
N HIS A 160 11.55 3.74 11.38
CA HIS A 160 12.90 4.30 11.43
C HIS A 160 13.50 4.02 12.83
N HIS A 161 14.68 3.38 12.84
CA HIS A 161 15.45 2.88 14.00
C HIS A 161 15.01 1.58 14.72
N TYR A 162 13.87 0.93 14.39
CA TYR A 162 13.46 -0.32 15.08
C TYR A 162 12.69 -1.30 14.16
N LYS A 163 13.00 -2.60 14.26
CA LYS A 163 12.28 -3.70 13.58
C LYS A 163 11.12 -4.16 14.46
N LEU A 164 9.86 -4.01 14.02
CA LEU A 164 8.68 -4.44 14.78
C LEU A 164 8.18 -5.81 14.26
N PHE A 165 7.78 -6.69 15.18
CA PHE A 165 7.18 -7.99 14.89
C PHE A 165 5.68 -7.92 15.24
N VAL A 166 4.77 -7.97 14.26
CA VAL A 166 3.33 -8.14 14.52
C VAL A 166 2.92 -9.55 14.09
N THR A 167 3.02 -10.50 15.00
CA THR A 167 2.64 -11.90 14.70
C THR A 167 1.12 -12.05 14.63
N CYS A 168 0.65 -12.89 13.72
CA CYS A 168 -0.76 -13.28 13.58
C CYS A 168 -1.29 -14.14 14.76
N LYS A 169 -0.73 -14.02 15.96
CA LYS A 169 -1.28 -14.63 17.19
C LYS A 169 -2.43 -13.83 17.80
N GLU A 170 -2.68 -12.61 17.32
CA GLU A 170 -3.81 -11.78 17.75
C GLU A 170 -5.14 -12.12 17.05
N LYS A 171 -5.14 -13.03 16.05
CA LYS A 171 -6.37 -13.51 15.41
C LYS A 171 -7.32 -14.16 16.43
N THR A 172 -6.79 -14.79 17.48
CA THR A 172 -7.58 -15.39 18.56
C THR A 172 -8.10 -14.37 19.57
N ALA A 173 -7.40 -13.25 19.78
CA ALA A 173 -7.85 -12.18 20.68
C ALA A 173 -8.95 -11.34 20.03
N LEU A 174 -8.86 -11.07 18.72
CA LEU A 174 -9.87 -10.34 17.95
C LEU A 174 -11.13 -11.17 17.66
N LEU A 175 -11.00 -12.50 17.46
CA LEU A 175 -12.17 -13.39 17.31
C LEU A 175 -12.97 -13.53 18.60
N ASN A 176 -12.35 -13.33 19.77
CA ASN A 176 -13.04 -13.32 21.06
C ASN A 176 -13.77 -11.99 21.34
N MET A 177 -13.33 -10.86 20.76
CA MET A 177 -14.06 -9.58 20.89
C MET A 177 -15.28 -9.50 19.96
N LEU A 178 -15.28 -10.19 18.83
CA LEU A 178 -16.43 -10.26 17.90
C LEU A 178 -17.53 -11.26 18.32
N ARG A 179 -17.38 -11.95 19.46
CA ARG A 179 -18.41 -12.85 20.03
C ARG A 179 -19.18 -12.24 21.21
N THR A 180 -18.93 -10.98 21.55
CA THR A 180 -19.54 -10.30 22.71
C THR A 180 -20.31 -9.02 22.36
N CYS A 181 -20.77 -8.87 21.11
CA CYS A 181 -21.83 -7.94 20.74
C CYS A 181 -22.83 -8.64 19.82
#